data_AF-A0A959IM41-F1
#
_entry.id   AF-A0A959IM41-F1
#
_cell.length_a   1.000
_cell.length_b   1.000
_cell.length_c   1.000
_cell.angle_alpha   90.00
_cell.angle_beta   90.00
_cell.angle_gamma   90.00
#
_symmetry.space_group_name_H-M   'P 1'
#
loop_
_entity.id
_entity.type
_entity.pdbx_description
1 polymer ?
#
loop_
_entity_poly.entity_id
_entity_poly.type
_entity_poly.pdbx_seq_one_letter_code
_entity_poly.pdbx_strand_id
1 'polypeptide(L)'
;NGWAPLQWITIKGLRNYGDVVLADSIKTNWIKLNTKVYKNTGKMVEKYNVSDMSLEAGGGEYPVQDGFGWTNGVLLHLVEENRSQLIN
;
A
#
# COMPACT_ATOMS: atom_id res chain seq x y z
N ASN A 1 -0.58 -3.53 -11.90
CA ASN A 1 -0.28 -2.36 -11.05
C ASN A 1 -1.30 -2.23 -9.94
N GLY A 2 -0.86 -1.95 -8.72
CA GLY A 2 -1.71 -1.55 -7.60
C GLY A 2 -1.49 -0.09 -7.22
N TRP A 3 -2.55 0.58 -6.83
CA TRP A 3 -2.58 2.01 -6.48
C TRP A 3 -3.13 2.20 -5.08
N ALA A 4 -2.54 3.10 -4.29
CA ALA A 4 -2.88 3.29 -2.89
C ALA A 4 -4.38 3.56 -2.63
N PRO A 5 -5.09 4.39 -3.44
CA PRO A 5 -6.52 4.64 -3.22
C PRO A 5 -7.37 3.36 -3.34
N LEU A 6 -7.04 2.48 -4.29
CA LEU A 6 -7.79 1.23 -4.50
C LEU A 6 -7.58 0.26 -3.34
N GLN A 7 -6.37 0.23 -2.78
CA GLN A 7 -6.09 -0.57 -1.58
C GLN A 7 -6.89 -0.05 -0.39
N TRP A 8 -6.90 1.27 -0.19
CA TRP A 8 -7.65 1.90 0.90
C TRP A 8 -9.15 1.62 0.82
N ILE A 9 -9.77 1.87 -0.33
CA ILE A 9 -11.20 1.63 -0.54
C ILE A 9 -11.54 0.16 -0.31
N THR A 10 -10.70 -0.76 -0.80
CA THR A 10 -10.92 -2.21 -0.61
C THR A 10 -10.84 -2.61 0.86
N ILE A 11 -9.79 -2.17 1.58
CA ILE A 11 -9.61 -2.45 3.01
C ILE A 11 -10.81 -1.92 3.81
N LYS A 12 -11.23 -0.69 3.56
CA LYS A 12 -12.40 -0.08 4.23
C LYS A 12 -13.70 -0.79 3.88
N GLY A 13 -13.90 -1.14 2.61
CA GLY A 13 -15.08 -1.88 2.16
C GLY A 13 -15.19 -3.24 2.86
N LEU A 14 -14.14 -4.04 2.82
CA LEU A 14 -14.13 -5.36 3.48
C LEU A 14 -14.43 -5.27 4.98
N ARG A 15 -13.81 -4.32 5.68
CA ARG A 15 -14.08 -4.08 7.11
C ARG A 15 -15.53 -3.68 7.38
N ASN A 16 -16.10 -2.82 6.54
CA ASN A 16 -17.50 -2.39 6.68
C ASN A 16 -18.50 -3.55 6.51
N TYR A 17 -18.11 -4.62 5.80
CA TYR A 17 -18.92 -5.81 5.57
C TYR A 17 -18.48 -7.02 6.42
N GLY A 18 -17.61 -6.82 7.41
CA GLY A 18 -17.20 -7.84 8.37
C GLY A 18 -16.07 -8.77 7.93
N ASP A 19 -15.52 -8.62 6.73
CA ASP A 19 -14.36 -9.41 6.28
C ASP A 19 -13.03 -8.77 6.73
N VAL A 20 -12.79 -8.84 8.04
CA VAL A 20 -11.62 -8.23 8.67
C VAL A 20 -10.33 -8.97 8.31
N VAL A 21 -10.39 -10.29 8.15
CA VAL A 21 -9.22 -11.14 7.90
C VAL A 21 -8.61 -10.84 6.52
N LEU A 22 -9.44 -10.75 5.49
CA LEU A 22 -8.95 -10.39 4.15
C LEU A 22 -8.45 -8.94 4.13
N ALA A 23 -9.16 -8.02 4.79
CA ALA A 23 -8.75 -6.63 4.88
C ALA A 23 -7.35 -6.48 5.52
N ASP A 24 -7.08 -7.18 6.61
CA ASP A 24 -5.79 -7.13 7.30
C ASP A 24 -4.67 -7.83 6.51
N SER A 25 -5.02 -8.86 5.72
CA SER A 25 -4.08 -9.49 4.79
C SER A 25 -3.64 -8.51 3.69
N ILE A 26 -4.59 -7.79 3.08
CA ILE A 26 -4.32 -6.75 2.07
C ILE A 26 -3.49 -5.62 2.69
N LYS A 27 -3.88 -5.12 3.87
CA LYS A 27 -3.12 -4.11 4.63
C LYS A 27 -1.66 -4.53 4.81
N THR A 28 -1.44 -5.74 5.32
CA THR A 28 -0.11 -6.27 5.62
C THR A 28 0.75 -6.38 4.37
N ASN A 29 0.18 -6.91 3.28
CA ASN A 29 0.88 -7.04 2.01
C ASN A 29 1.24 -5.68 1.41
N TRP A 30 0.32 -4.71 1.49
CA TRP A 30 0.57 -3.35 1.01
C TRP A 30 1.69 -2.67 1.79
N ILE A 31 1.66 -2.70 3.13
CA ILE A 31 2.71 -2.13 3.98
C ILE A 31 4.08 -2.77 3.65
N LYS A 32 4.14 -4.10 3.54
CA LYS A 32 5.38 -4.83 3.22
C LYS A 32 5.96 -4.41 1.87
N LEU A 33 5.13 -4.35 0.82
CA LEU A 33 5.56 -3.97 -0.52
C LEU A 33 6.11 -2.53 -0.54
N ASN A 34 5.36 -1.59 0.03
CA ASN A 34 5.75 -0.19 0.11
C ASN A 34 7.06 -0.02 0.87
N THR A 35 7.18 -0.67 2.03
CA THR A 35 8.40 -0.62 2.86
C THR A 35 9.60 -1.24 2.15
N LYS A 36 9.42 -2.35 1.42
CA LYS A 36 10.48 -2.98 0.64
C LYS A 36 11.01 -2.03 -0.42
N VAL A 37 10.13 -1.42 -1.21
CA VAL A 37 10.53 -0.47 -2.26
C VAL A 37 11.24 0.73 -1.64
N TYR A 38 10.68 1.33 -0.58
CA TYR A 38 11.31 2.46 0.09
C TYR A 38 12.71 2.14 0.61
N LYS A 39 12.90 0.95 1.22
CA LYS A 39 14.22 0.50 1.67
C LYS A 39 15.23 0.31 0.53
N ASN A 40 14.76 -0.10 -0.66
CA ASN A 40 15.61 -0.35 -1.81
C ASN A 40 15.96 0.91 -2.59
N THR A 41 15.03 1.87 -2.70
CA THR A 41 15.16 3.04 -3.59
C THR A 41 15.31 4.37 -2.86
N GLY A 42 14.97 4.41 -1.56
CA GLY A 42 14.84 5.64 -0.78
C GLY A 42 13.57 6.44 -1.11
N LYS A 43 12.65 5.88 -1.89
CA LYS A 43 11.49 6.61 -2.43
C LYS A 43 10.20 5.80 -2.36
N MET A 44 9.10 6.53 -2.17
CA MET A 44 7.74 6.05 -2.40
C MET A 44 7.35 6.37 -3.83
N VAL A 45 6.45 5.59 -4.44
CA VAL A 45 6.05 5.80 -5.85
C VAL A 45 4.53 5.85 -5.99
N GLU A 46 4.08 6.39 -7.11
CA GLU A 46 2.66 6.51 -7.46
C GLU A 46 1.89 5.18 -7.41
N LYS A 47 2.50 4.10 -7.92
CA LYS A 47 1.90 2.78 -8.12
C LYS A 47 2.95 1.67 -8.04
N TYR A 48 2.51 0.44 -7.74
CA TYR A 48 3.39 -0.70 -7.48
C TYR A 48 3.04 -1.92 -8.35
N ASN A 49 4.03 -2.74 -8.72
CA ASN A 49 3.75 -4.06 -9.26
C ASN A 49 3.34 -4.99 -8.12
N VAL A 50 2.09 -5.47 -8.18
CA VAL A 50 1.50 -6.32 -7.13
C VAL A 50 1.43 -7.79 -7.55
N SER A 51 1.80 -8.11 -8.78
CA SER A 51 1.84 -9.47 -9.32
C SER A 51 3.25 -10.05 -9.27
N ASP A 52 4.26 -9.21 -9.52
CA ASP A 52 5.67 -9.54 -9.36
C ASP A 52 6.37 -8.43 -8.58
N MET A 53 6.67 -8.70 -7.31
CA MET A 53 7.30 -7.74 -6.40
C MET A 53 8.82 -7.58 -6.61
N SER A 54 9.40 -8.24 -7.61
CA SER A 54 10.78 -8.04 -8.05
C SER A 54 10.91 -6.95 -9.11
N LEU A 55 9.79 -6.62 -9.78
CA LEU A 55 9.74 -5.65 -10.86
C LEU A 55 9.20 -4.30 -10.38
N GLU A 56 9.68 -3.23 -10.99
CA GLU A 56 9.08 -1.91 -10.85
C GLU A 56 7.69 -1.88 -11.50
N ALA A 57 6.83 -0.99 -11.03
CA ALA A 57 5.58 -0.72 -11.72
C ALA A 57 5.86 0.06 -13.00
N GLY A 58 5.06 -0.17 -14.04
CA GLY A 58 5.27 0.48 -15.33
C GLY A 58 3.98 0.62 -16.13
N GLY A 59 4.12 1.05 -17.37
CA GLY A 59 2.99 1.29 -18.28
C GLY A 59 2.19 2.56 -17.97
N GLY A 60 1.37 2.97 -18.94
CA GLY A 60 0.70 4.28 -18.97
C GLY A 60 1.41 5.25 -19.92
N GLU A 61 0.92 6.48 -19.96
CA GLU A 61 1.39 7.53 -20.90
C GLU A 61 2.68 8.22 -20.44
N TYR A 62 3.07 8.08 -19.17
CA TYR A 62 4.21 8.75 -18.57
C TYR A 62 4.95 7.87 -17.55
N PRO A 63 6.24 8.19 -17.26
CA PRO A 63 7.03 7.46 -16.26
C PRO A 63 6.40 7.52 -14.86
N VAL A 64 6.67 6.49 -14.04
CA VAL A 64 6.24 6.48 -12.64
C VAL A 64 6.81 7.68 -11.89
N GLN A 65 5.99 8.32 -11.07
CA GLN A 65 6.38 9.50 -10.30
C GLN A 65 6.90 9.15 -8.91
N ASP A 66 7.95 9.85 -8.51
CA ASP A 66 8.60 9.78 -7.19
C ASP A 66 7.85 10.62 -6.17
N GLY A 67 7.58 10.04 -5.00
CA GLY A 67 6.67 10.61 -4.03
C GLY A 67 5.24 10.62 -4.57
N PHE A 68 4.26 10.39 -3.71
CA PHE A 68 2.88 10.61 -4.10
C PHE A 68 1.99 10.79 -2.87
N GLY A 69 1.16 11.84 -2.87
CA GLY A 69 0.36 12.22 -1.72
C GLY A 69 -0.51 11.07 -1.19
N TRP A 70 -1.23 10.37 -2.08
CA TRP A 70 -2.04 9.22 -1.66
C TRP A 70 -1.18 8.06 -1.14
N THR A 71 0.01 7.84 -1.66
CA THR A 71 0.81 6.65 -1.32
C THR A 71 1.33 6.84 0.09
N ASN A 72 1.88 8.02 0.34
CA ASN A 72 2.38 8.42 1.64
C ASN A 72 1.25 8.43 2.68
N GLY A 73 0.11 9.05 2.37
CA GLY A 73 -1.03 9.16 3.28
C GLY A 73 -1.63 7.80 3.64
N VAL A 74 -1.87 6.94 2.66
CA VAL A 74 -2.43 5.60 2.90
C VAL A 74 -1.44 4.73 3.68
N LEU A 75 -0.14 4.74 3.32
CA LEU A 75 0.84 3.96 4.07
C LEU A 75 0.92 4.41 5.53
N LEU A 76 1.02 5.72 5.79
CA LEU A 76 1.10 6.26 7.14
C LEU A 76 -0.12 5.84 7.98
N HIS A 77 -1.32 5.97 7.42
CA HIS A 77 -2.54 5.57 8.12
C HIS A 77 -2.52 4.08 8.49
N LEU A 78 -2.19 3.20 7.53
CA LEU A 78 -2.20 1.75 7.76
C LEU A 78 -1.10 1.29 8.74
N VAL A 79 0.06 1.95 8.75
CA VAL A 79 1.13 1.68 9.73
C VAL A 79 0.71 2.13 11.13
N GLU A 80 0.03 3.27 11.26
CA GLU A 80 -0.46 3.75 12.55
C GLU A 80 -1.52 2.81 13.14
N GLU A 81 -2.43 2.27 12.32
CA GLU A 81 -3.39 1.24 12.77
C GLU A 81 -2.69 0.02 13.40
N ASN A 82 -1.56 -0.43 12.82
CA ASN A 82 -0.79 -1.56 13.38
C ASN A 82 -0.09 -1.19 14.69
N ARG A 83 0.36 0.07 14.83
CA ARG A 83 0.98 0.54 16.07
C ARG A 83 -0.03 0.53 17.21
N SER A 84 -1.26 0.99 16.99
CA SER A 84 -2.31 0.99 18.01
C SER A 84 -2.73 -0.42 18.47
N GLN A 85 -2.51 -1.45 17.65
CA GLN A 85 -2.80 -2.86 18.00
C GLN A 85 -1.71 -3.51 18.88
N LEU A 86 -0.53 -2.93 19.01
CA LEU A 86 0.58 -3.46 19.82
C LEU A 86 0.65 -2.88 21.24
N ILE A 87 -0.16 -1.85 21.54
CA ILE A 87 -0.12 -1.09 22.81
C ILE A 87 -1.38 -1.35 23.65
N ASN A 88 -2.28 -2.22 23.20
CA ASN A 88 -3.45 -2.72 23.92
C ASN A 88 -3.31 -4.23 24.14
#